data_AF-A0A7L3MNN1-F1
#
_entry.id   AF-A0A7L3MNN1-F1
#
_cell.length_a   1.000
_cell.length_b   1.000
_cell.length_c   1.000
_cell.angle_alpha   90.00
_cell.angle_beta   90.00
_cell.angle_gamma   90.00
#
_symmetry.space_group_name_H-M   'P 1'
#
loop_
_entity.id
_entity.type
_entity.pdbx_description
1 polymer ?
#
loop_
_entity_poly.entity_id
_entity_poly.type
_entity_poly.pdbx_seq_one_letter_code
_entity_poly.pdbx_strand_id
1 'polypeptide(L)'
;VVGSMDAHPSRYCATVRVQRPRQEIIEDLSYMVRELLIQFYKSTRFKPTRIIFYRDGVPEGQLPQILHYELLAIRDACIKLEKDYQPGITYIVVQKRHHTRLFCADKNERIGKSGNIPAGTTVDTNITHPFEFDFYL
;
A
#
# COMPACT_ATOMS: atom_id res chain seq x y z
N VAL A 1 -2.64 4.61 9.70
CA VAL A 1 -1.47 4.05 8.97
C VAL A 1 -0.76 3.09 9.90
N VAL A 2 -0.29 1.95 9.38
CA VAL A 2 0.51 0.99 10.15
C VAL A 2 1.86 0.81 9.48
N GLY A 3 2.87 0.42 10.25
CA GLY A 3 4.21 0.11 9.73
C GLY A 3 4.80 -1.10 10.44
N SER A 4 5.53 -1.94 9.70
CA SER A 4 6.27 -3.07 10.27
C SER A 4 7.38 -2.59 11.19
N MET A 5 7.76 -3.38 12.20
CA MET A 5 8.71 -3.02 13.27
C MET A 5 9.87 -4.00 13.42
N ASP A 6 9.96 -4.99 12.53
CA ASP A 6 11.01 -6.00 12.48
C ASP A 6 11.35 -6.36 11.03
N ALA A 7 12.37 -7.21 10.84
CA ALA A 7 12.81 -7.67 9.52
C ALA A 7 11.99 -8.87 8.97
N HIS A 8 11.18 -9.54 9.79
CA HIS A 8 10.31 -10.66 9.39
C HIS A 8 8.90 -10.19 8.98
N PRO A 9 8.75 -8.88 8.69
CA PRO A 9 7.58 -8.03 9.00
C PRO A 9 6.41 -8.71 9.74
N SER A 10 6.63 -9.14 10.99
CA SER A 10 5.61 -9.82 11.80
C SER A 10 4.90 -8.89 12.80
N ARG A 11 5.62 -7.88 13.30
CA ARG A 11 5.11 -6.90 14.26
C ARG A 11 4.83 -5.57 13.59
N TYR A 12 3.72 -4.92 13.96
CA TYR A 12 3.31 -3.63 13.43
C TYR A 12 2.99 -2.62 14.55
N CYS A 13 3.31 -1.34 14.33
CA CYS A 13 2.75 -0.23 15.11
C CYS A 13 1.74 0.55 14.28
N ALA A 14 0.79 1.18 14.96
CA ALA A 14 -0.31 1.93 14.34
C ALA A 14 -0.27 3.40 14.74
N THR A 15 -0.63 4.25 13.78
CA THR A 15 -0.96 5.67 13.96
C THR A 15 -2.36 5.91 13.40
N VAL A 16 -3.14 6.73 14.09
CA VAL A 16 -4.53 7.06 13.72
C VAL A 16 -4.78 8.56 13.90
N ARG A 17 -5.55 9.15 12.99
CA ARG A 17 -5.95 10.56 13.02
C ARG A 17 -7.41 10.67 12.59
N VAL A 18 -8.11 11.65 13.15
CA VAL A 18 -9.47 12.02 12.74
C VAL A 18 -9.35 13.07 11.64
N GLN A 19 -10.12 12.94 10.57
CA GLN A 19 -10.13 13.86 9.44
C GLN A 19 -11.56 14.26 9.07
N ARG A 20 -11.68 15.23 8.15
CA ARG A 20 -12.98 15.73 7.69
C ARG A 20 -13.81 14.61 7.03
N PRO A 21 -15.15 14.66 7.10
CA PRO A 21 -16.01 13.69 6.44
C PRO A 21 -15.74 13.63 4.92
N ARG A 22 -15.72 12.41 4.35
CA ARG A 22 -15.52 12.16 2.90
C ARG A 22 -14.20 12.69 2.32
N GLN A 23 -13.23 13.01 3.18
CA GLN A 23 -11.86 13.28 2.77
C GLN A 23 -11.15 11.93 2.59
N GLU A 24 -10.70 11.60 1.38
CA GLU A 24 -9.94 10.37 1.15
C GLU A 24 -8.44 10.55 1.38
N ILE A 25 -7.88 11.73 1.03
CA ILE A 25 -6.47 12.05 1.25
C ILE A 25 -6.18 12.05 2.76
N ILE A 26 -5.12 11.35 3.16
CA ILE A 26 -4.66 11.33 4.56
C ILE A 26 -3.90 12.65 4.84
N GLU A 27 -4.57 13.63 5.43
CA GLU A 27 -4.01 14.98 5.68
C GLU A 27 -2.74 14.96 6.54
N ASP A 28 -2.74 14.16 7.61
CA ASP A 28 -1.64 14.08 8.57
C ASP A 28 -0.58 13.00 8.24
N LEU A 29 -0.55 12.50 7.00
CA LEU A 29 0.28 11.36 6.62
C LEU A 29 1.77 11.57 6.92
N SER A 30 2.30 12.78 6.72
CA SER A 30 3.71 13.11 7.00
C SER A 30 4.07 12.84 8.46
N TYR A 31 3.24 13.32 9.41
CA TYR A 31 3.46 13.08 10.84
C TYR A 31 3.31 11.61 11.21
N MET A 32 2.29 10.94 10.65
CA MET A 32 2.04 9.51 10.88
C MET A 32 3.20 8.64 10.43
N VAL A 33 3.76 8.91 9.24
CA VAL A 33 4.93 8.18 8.70
C VAL A 33 6.17 8.48 9.51
N ARG A 34 6.39 9.74 9.91
CA ARG A 34 7.51 10.13 10.76
C ARG A 34 7.52 9.37 12.09
N GLU A 35 6.36 9.27 12.75
CA GLU A 35 6.20 8.49 13.99
C GLU A 35 6.60 7.03 13.79
N LEU A 36 6.14 6.41 12.70
CA LEU A 36 6.46 5.01 12.38
C LEU A 36 7.93 4.80 12.06
N LEU A 37 8.58 5.71 11.31
CA LEU A 37 10.01 5.65 11.02
C LEU A 37 10.87 5.75 12.28
N ILE A 38 10.49 6.63 13.22
CA ILE A 38 11.16 6.73 14.52
C ILE A 38 11.01 5.42 15.32
N GLN A 39 9.80 4.84 15.34
CA GLN A 39 9.56 3.58 16.06
C GLN A 39 10.27 2.38 15.42
N PHE A 40 10.34 2.35 14.09
CA PHE A 40 11.10 1.34 13.37
C PHE A 40 12.59 1.42 13.74
N TYR A 41 13.18 2.62 13.72
CA TYR A 41 14.57 2.81 14.11
C TYR A 41 14.83 2.43 15.57
N LYS A 42 13.91 2.76 16.49
CA LYS A 42 14.02 2.33 17.89
C LYS A 42 14.01 0.82 18.04
N SER A 43 13.19 0.13 17.24
CA SER A 43 12.98 -1.32 17.33
C SER A 43 14.06 -2.13 16.62
N THR A 44 14.61 -1.63 15.51
CA THR A 44 15.54 -2.38 14.65
C THR A 44 16.96 -1.83 14.66
N ARG A 45 17.16 -0.56 15.06
CA ARG A 45 18.40 0.23 14.87
C ARG A 45 18.82 0.42 13.40
N PHE A 46 17.93 0.14 12.47
CA PHE A 46 18.13 0.37 11.04
C PHE A 46 17.25 1.51 10.55
N LYS A 47 17.79 2.29 9.60
CA LYS A 47 17.01 3.22 8.78
C LYS A 47 16.55 2.48 7.54
N PRO A 48 15.25 2.46 7.21
CA PRO A 48 14.77 1.84 5.99
C PRO A 48 15.44 2.47 4.76
N THR A 49 16.00 1.66 3.86
CA THR A 49 16.47 2.15 2.55
C THR A 49 15.34 2.17 1.51
N ARG A 50 14.23 1.51 1.82
CA ARG A 50 13.03 1.42 0.99
C ARG A 50 11.78 1.53 1.86
N ILE A 51 10.75 2.17 1.34
CA ILE A 51 9.40 2.26 1.91
C ILE A 51 8.44 1.67 0.90
N ILE A 52 7.75 0.59 1.28
CA ILE A 52 6.68 -0.02 0.48
C ILE A 52 5.36 0.38 1.12
N PHE A 53 4.56 1.16 0.41
CA PHE A 53 3.32 1.74 0.93
C PHE A 53 2.12 1.14 0.21
N TYR A 54 1.38 0.28 0.92
CA TYR A 54 0.11 -0.25 0.44
C TYR A 54 -1.04 0.66 0.87
N ARG A 55 -1.71 1.28 -0.12
CA ARG A 55 -2.85 2.17 0.09
C ARG A 55 -4.15 1.48 -0.33
N ASP A 56 -4.98 1.13 0.64
CA ASP A 56 -6.31 0.54 0.39
C ASP A 56 -7.37 1.62 0.17
N GLY A 57 -8.34 1.40 -0.72
CA GLY A 57 -9.57 2.20 -0.77
C GLY A 57 -9.48 3.52 -1.53
N VAL A 58 -8.58 3.64 -2.51
CA VAL A 58 -8.50 4.83 -3.38
C VAL A 58 -9.43 4.66 -4.59
N PRO A 59 -10.37 5.58 -4.82
CA PRO A 59 -11.15 5.61 -6.05
C PRO A 59 -10.25 5.90 -7.26
N GLU A 60 -10.45 5.17 -8.37
CA GLU A 60 -9.63 5.29 -9.58
C GLU A 60 -9.56 6.73 -10.11
N GLY A 61 -10.71 7.42 -10.18
CA GLY A 61 -10.77 8.81 -10.65
C GLY A 61 -10.06 9.84 -9.76
N GLN A 62 -9.64 9.47 -8.55
CA GLN A 62 -8.89 10.34 -7.63
C GLN A 62 -7.42 9.90 -7.45
N LEU A 63 -7.01 8.81 -8.10
CA LEU A 63 -5.70 8.20 -7.92
C LEU A 63 -4.54 9.19 -8.15
N PRO A 64 -4.48 9.96 -9.25
CA PRO A 64 -3.36 10.86 -9.50
C PRO A 64 -3.21 11.94 -8.42
N GLN A 65 -4.34 12.49 -7.95
CA GLN A 65 -4.35 13.52 -6.92
C GLN A 65 -3.91 12.95 -5.56
N ILE A 66 -4.50 11.83 -5.14
CA ILE A 66 -4.17 11.18 -3.86
C ILE A 66 -2.69 10.76 -3.84
N LEU A 67 -2.22 10.12 -4.92
CA LEU A 67 -0.82 9.74 -5.07
C LEU A 67 0.10 10.94 -4.91
N HIS A 68 -0.20 12.06 -5.59
CA HIS A 68 0.63 13.27 -5.53
C HIS A 68 0.77 13.79 -4.09
N TYR A 69 -0.35 13.97 -3.37
CA TYR A 69 -0.32 14.47 -2.00
C TYR A 69 0.35 13.50 -1.03
N GLU A 70 -0.02 12.22 -1.08
CA GLU A 70 0.47 11.23 -0.13
C GLU A 70 1.96 10.90 -0.34
N LEU A 71 2.42 10.81 -1.60
CA LEU A 71 3.84 10.58 -1.91
C LEU A 71 4.72 11.74 -1.43
N LEU A 72 4.27 12.99 -1.62
CA LEU A 72 4.97 14.16 -1.10
C LEU A 72 4.99 14.17 0.43
N ALA A 73 3.90 13.75 1.10
CA ALA A 73 3.86 13.66 2.55
C ALA A 73 4.84 12.59 3.10
N ILE A 74 4.97 11.44 2.44
CA ILE A 74 5.95 10.41 2.81
C ILE A 74 7.39 10.94 2.65
N ARG A 75 7.68 11.65 1.55
CA ARG A 75 9.00 12.27 1.32
C ARG A 75 9.31 13.36 2.36
N ASP A 76 8.34 14.21 2.64
CA ASP A 76 8.45 15.25 3.66
C ASP A 76 8.74 14.67 5.05
N ALA A 77 8.10 13.55 5.42
CA ALA A 77 8.41 12.84 6.66
C ALA A 77 9.88 12.39 6.75
N CYS A 78 10.45 11.93 5.63
CA CYS A 78 11.84 11.49 5.56
C CYS A 78 12.81 12.68 5.70
N ILE A 79 12.58 13.76 4.95
CA ILE A 79 13.42 14.97 4.97
C ILE A 79 13.38 15.64 6.36
N LYS A 80 12.21 15.66 7.02
CA LYS A 80 12.05 16.19 8.39
C LYS A 80 12.77 15.36 9.46
N LEU A 81 13.09 14.10 9.18
CA LEU A 81 13.92 13.28 10.07
C LEU A 81 15.40 13.55 9.87
N GLU A 82 15.83 13.63 8.61
CA GLU A 82 17.22 13.87 8.24
C GLU A 82 17.28 14.45 6.81
N LYS A 83 18.01 15.55 6.63
CA LYS A 83 17.97 16.39 5.42
C LYS A 83 18.22 15.61 4.12
N ASP A 84 19.11 14.63 4.16
CA ASP A 84 19.53 13.85 2.99
C ASP A 84 18.98 12.41 2.98
N TYR A 85 18.05 12.09 3.89
CA TYR A 85 17.43 10.77 3.97
C TYR A 85 16.33 10.63 2.91
N GLN A 86 16.67 9.96 1.81
CA GLN A 86 15.80 9.76 0.65
C GLN A 86 15.66 8.26 0.31
N PRO A 87 14.94 7.48 1.14
CA PRO A 87 14.69 6.08 0.82
C PRO A 87 13.85 5.96 -0.46
N GLY A 88 14.06 4.87 -1.22
CA GLY A 88 13.21 4.57 -2.37
C GLY A 88 11.77 4.30 -1.93
N ILE A 89 10.78 4.86 -2.61
CA ILE A 89 9.36 4.68 -2.26
C ILE A 89 8.66 3.91 -3.37
N THR A 90 8.01 2.80 -3.02
CA THR A 90 7.08 2.07 -3.88
C THR A 90 5.67 2.28 -3.34
N TYR A 91 4.80 2.89 -4.14
CA TYR A 91 3.42 3.19 -3.76
C TYR A 91 2.48 2.26 -4.53
N ILE A 92 1.73 1.43 -3.81
CA ILE A 92 0.87 0.39 -4.38
C ILE A 92 -0.54 0.64 -3.89
N VAL A 93 -1.46 0.89 -4.82
CA VAL A 93 -2.89 0.99 -4.49
C VAL A 93 -3.50 -0.40 -4.51
N VAL A 94 -4.26 -0.71 -3.46
CA VAL A 94 -4.99 -1.95 -3.30
C VAL A 94 -6.48 -1.64 -3.41
N GLN A 95 -7.14 -2.30 -4.37
CA GLN A 95 -8.60 -2.21 -4.52
C GLN A 95 -9.19 -3.60 -4.30
N LYS A 96 -9.80 -3.82 -3.13
CA LYS A 96 -10.46 -5.12 -2.82
C LYS A 96 -11.91 -5.19 -3.30
N ARG A 97 -12.53 -4.04 -3.57
CA ARG A 97 -13.94 -3.92 -3.93
C ARG A 97 -14.05 -3.39 -5.35
N HIS A 98 -14.11 -4.30 -6.31
CA HIS A 98 -14.26 -4.01 -7.74
C HIS A 98 -15.21 -5.00 -8.40
N HIS A 99 -15.49 -4.79 -9.69
CA HIS A 99 -16.42 -5.61 -10.47
C HIS A 99 -15.76 -6.75 -11.26
N THR A 100 -14.42 -6.77 -11.40
CA THR A 100 -13.70 -7.90 -12.03
C THR A 100 -13.91 -9.20 -11.25
N ARG A 101 -14.17 -10.30 -11.96
CA ARG A 101 -14.32 -11.64 -11.42
C ARG A 101 -13.50 -12.61 -12.27
N LEU A 102 -12.79 -13.53 -11.60
CA LEU A 102 -11.96 -14.55 -12.23
C LEU A 102 -12.55 -15.92 -11.95
N PHE A 103 -12.50 -16.81 -12.95
CA PHE A 103 -13.04 -18.16 -12.87
C PHE A 103 -12.06 -19.14 -13.52
N CYS A 104 -11.96 -20.36 -12.99
CA CYS A 104 -11.20 -21.42 -13.64
C CYS A 104 -11.87 -21.80 -14.97
N ALA A 105 -11.08 -21.85 -16.05
CA ALA A 105 -11.55 -22.37 -17.33
C ALA A 105 -11.87 -23.86 -17.20
N ASP A 106 -10.97 -24.60 -16.53
CA ASP A 106 -11.13 -26.03 -16.29
C ASP A 106 -11.83 -26.30 -14.95
N LYS A 107 -12.75 -27.27 -14.96
CA LYS A 107 -13.47 -27.69 -13.74
C LYS A 107 -12.55 -28.31 -12.69
N ASN A 108 -11.45 -28.92 -13.13
CA ASN A 108 -10.49 -29.61 -12.26
C ASN A 108 -9.61 -28.65 -11.45
N GLU A 109 -9.51 -27.38 -11.87
CA GLU A 109 -8.73 -26.35 -11.16
C GLU A 109 -9.53 -25.64 -10.06
N ARG A 110 -10.83 -25.94 -9.96
CA ARG A 110 -11.73 -25.33 -8.98
C ARG A 110 -11.42 -25.82 -7.58
N ILE A 111 -11.26 -24.89 -6.63
CA ILE A 111 -10.93 -25.25 -5.24
C ILE A 111 -12.17 -25.29 -4.35
N GLY A 112 -12.31 -26.42 -3.66
CA GLY A 112 -13.32 -26.63 -2.62
C GLY A 112 -14.77 -26.56 -3.13
N LYS A 113 -15.71 -26.44 -2.20
CA LYS A 113 -17.15 -26.43 -2.51
C LYS A 113 -17.60 -25.18 -3.27
N SER A 114 -16.93 -24.05 -3.06
CA SER A 114 -17.27 -22.78 -3.73
C SER A 114 -16.79 -22.73 -5.18
N GLY A 115 -15.81 -23.57 -5.54
CA GLY A 115 -15.29 -23.69 -6.90
C GLY A 115 -14.59 -22.44 -7.41
N ASN A 116 -13.95 -21.68 -6.53
CA ASN A 116 -13.17 -20.50 -6.89
C ASN A 116 -11.78 -20.88 -7.44
N ILE A 117 -11.12 -19.87 -8.00
CA ILE A 117 -9.70 -19.89 -8.35
C ILE A 117 -8.83 -20.24 -7.13
N PRO A 118 -7.67 -20.91 -7.32
CA PRO A 118 -6.73 -21.20 -6.23
C PRO A 118 -6.08 -19.94 -5.66
N ALA A 119 -5.66 -20.00 -4.41
CA ALA A 119 -4.91 -18.91 -3.77
C ALA A 119 -3.58 -18.67 -4.51
N GLY A 120 -3.26 -17.40 -4.76
CA GLY A 120 -2.07 -17.01 -5.54
C GLY A 120 -2.31 -16.92 -7.05
N THR A 121 -3.53 -17.12 -7.53
CA THR A 121 -3.89 -16.84 -8.93
C THR A 121 -3.59 -15.38 -9.25
N THR A 122 -2.63 -15.15 -10.13
CA THR A 122 -2.17 -13.81 -10.50
C THR A 122 -2.52 -13.53 -11.97
N VAL A 123 -3.04 -12.33 -12.26
CA VAL A 123 -3.33 -11.89 -13.63
C VAL A 123 -2.74 -10.50 -13.85
N ASP A 124 -1.72 -10.41 -14.70
CA ASP A 124 -1.00 -9.18 -15.04
C ASP A 124 -1.06 -8.85 -16.56
N THR A 125 -1.83 -9.63 -17.32
CA THR A 125 -1.94 -9.51 -18.79
C THR A 125 -3.40 -9.45 -19.24
N ASN A 126 -3.61 -8.92 -20.45
CA ASN A 126 -4.87 -8.83 -21.21
C ASN A 126 -5.97 -7.94 -20.60
N ILE A 127 -6.29 -8.13 -19.32
CA ILE A 127 -7.38 -7.43 -18.62
C ILE A 127 -6.89 -6.35 -17.64
N THR A 128 -5.58 -6.13 -17.61
CA THR A 128 -4.89 -5.07 -16.86
C THR A 128 -4.82 -3.76 -17.65
N HIS A 129 -4.40 -2.69 -16.99
CA HIS A 129 -4.26 -1.38 -17.61
C HIS A 129 -3.24 -1.42 -18.76
N PRO A 130 -3.54 -0.85 -19.95
CA PRO A 130 -2.68 -0.97 -21.12
C PRO A 130 -1.33 -0.23 -21.01
N PHE A 131 -1.20 0.70 -20.05
CA PHE A 131 -0.02 1.57 -19.93
C PHE A 131 0.53 1.70 -18.49
N GLU A 132 -0.24 1.29 -17.49
CA GLU A 132 0.16 1.44 -16.09
C GLU A 132 0.59 0.09 -15.53
N PHE A 133 1.17 0.09 -14.33
CA PHE A 133 1.62 -1.14 -13.70
C PHE A 133 0.58 -1.61 -12.68
N ASP A 134 -0.33 -2.48 -13.11
CA ASP A 134 -1.34 -3.13 -12.28
C ASP A 134 -1.37 -4.66 -12.49
N PHE A 135 -1.94 -5.35 -11.51
CA PHE A 135 -2.17 -6.80 -11.55
C PHE A 135 -3.27 -7.18 -10.56
N TYR A 136 -3.89 -8.34 -10.79
CA TYR A 136 -4.79 -9.01 -9.84
C TYR A 136 -4.04 -10.11 -9.10
N LEU A 137 -4.32 -10.26 -7.79
CA LEU A 137 -3.79 -11.30 -6.91
C LEU A 137 -4.83 -11.71 -5.85
#